data_AF-J3CZT1-F1
#
_entry.id   AF-J3CZT1-F1
#
_cell.length_a   1.000
_cell.length_b   1.000
_cell.length_c   1.000
_cell.angle_alpha   90.00
_cell.angle_beta   90.00
_cell.angle_gamma   90.00
#
_symmetry.space_group_name_H-M   'P 1'
#
loop_
_entity.id
_entity.type
_entity.pdbx_description
1 polymer ?
#
loop_
_entity_poly.entity_id
_entity_poly.type
_entity_poly.pdbx_seq_one_letter_code
_entity_poly.pdbx_strand_id
1 'polypeptide(L)'
;MSTITTSVTNNDSSAPLFLPLISGKFRPNKLWNSGRFRAKFALRSLVFPVTTFNYLQQLAQLSALPQLLTIQGLLPAKPHRPYLRAGFSVAQRAQAIIDHYTLMDRLDSAALRHLLQSPGDNLLAILSGKNDESFVIHCCPGRFDREGEITLEFHYEAQLIASLSFSIIQEQQKRTLLIGGLQGPRKHISNDVIRDATKAAHGIFPKRLLMEAVFNLAQLCGVEAITAVGDTTHVFRSLRYRHSKSDKFFASYSEFWLSLGGMARADELFALPLRAERKDLEEIASKKRAEYRRRYALLDSLNEQVHQAAGIIRDVSHAA
;
A
#
# COMPACT_ATOMS: atom_id res chain seq x y z
N MET A 1 5.68 -5.79 38.07
CA MET A 1 4.42 -6.40 38.54
C MET A 1 3.49 -6.55 37.34
N SER A 2 3.19 -7.82 37.04
CA SER A 2 2.22 -8.39 36.10
C SER A 2 1.80 -7.58 34.86
N THR A 3 2.51 -7.84 33.76
CA THR A 3 1.95 -7.85 32.41
C THR A 3 0.82 -8.88 32.35
N ILE A 4 -0.43 -8.42 32.30
CA ILE A 4 -1.57 -9.28 31.98
C ILE A 4 -1.53 -9.51 30.46
N THR A 5 -0.78 -10.53 30.06
CA THR A 5 -0.93 -11.20 28.77
C THR A 5 -2.33 -11.80 28.75
N THR A 6 -3.29 -11.10 28.14
CA THR A 6 -4.56 -11.71 27.79
C THR A 6 -4.28 -12.58 26.57
N SER A 7 -4.11 -13.88 26.83
CA SER A 7 -4.18 -14.92 25.82
C SER A 7 -5.48 -14.73 25.05
N VAL A 8 -5.38 -14.44 23.76
CA VAL A 8 -6.51 -14.52 22.84
C VAL A 8 -6.88 -15.99 22.77
N THR A 9 -7.93 -16.37 23.48
CA THR A 9 -8.49 -17.72 23.44
C THR A 9 -9.03 -17.97 22.04
N ASN A 10 -8.34 -18.83 21.30
CA ASN A 10 -8.92 -19.62 20.23
C ASN A 10 -10.02 -20.49 20.85
N ASN A 11 -11.28 -20.10 20.68
CA ASN A 11 -12.38 -21.05 20.58
C ASN A 11 -13.60 -20.36 19.99
N ASP A 12 -14.07 -20.88 18.86
CA ASP A 12 -15.45 -20.91 18.40
C ASP A 12 -16.34 -19.75 18.85
N SER A 13 -16.36 -18.68 18.07
CA SER A 13 -17.62 -17.96 17.87
C SER A 13 -17.61 -17.31 16.49
N SER A 14 -18.22 -18.00 15.54
CA SER A 14 -18.90 -17.41 14.38
C SER A 14 -20.05 -16.46 14.78
N ALA A 15 -19.97 -15.86 15.97
CA ALA A 15 -20.83 -14.77 16.36
C ALA A 15 -20.46 -13.58 15.46
N PRO A 16 -21.43 -12.94 14.79
CA PRO A 16 -21.15 -11.83 13.92
C PRO A 16 -20.38 -10.76 14.71
N LEU A 17 -19.20 -10.36 14.21
CA LEU A 17 -18.31 -9.36 14.83
C LEU A 17 -19.08 -8.12 15.33
N PHE A 18 -20.21 -7.82 14.71
CA PHE A 18 -21.14 -6.76 15.05
C PHE A 18 -21.50 -6.66 16.55
N LEU A 19 -22.08 -7.71 17.16
CA LEU A 19 -22.59 -7.63 18.54
C LEU A 19 -21.48 -7.44 19.58
N PRO A 20 -20.36 -8.19 19.53
CA PRO A 20 -19.21 -7.96 20.40
C PRO A 20 -18.62 -6.54 20.27
N LEU A 21 -18.59 -5.99 19.06
CA LEU A 21 -18.07 -4.64 18.81
C LEU A 21 -18.98 -3.54 19.38
N ILE A 22 -20.30 -3.59 19.17
CA ILE A 22 -21.22 -2.56 19.68
C ILE A 22 -21.37 -2.62 21.20
N SER A 23 -21.41 -3.82 21.77
CA SER A 23 -21.48 -4.02 23.23
C SER A 23 -20.18 -3.61 23.93
N GLY A 24 -19.08 -3.53 23.18
CA GLY A 24 -17.76 -3.24 23.71
C GLY A 24 -17.15 -4.41 24.47
N LYS A 25 -17.63 -5.64 24.24
CA LYS A 25 -16.96 -6.87 24.68
C LYS A 25 -15.69 -7.12 23.87
N PHE A 26 -15.69 -6.74 22.60
CA PHE A 26 -14.54 -6.81 21.71
C PHE A 26 -14.08 -5.41 21.29
N ARG A 27 -12.79 -5.09 21.49
CA ARG A 27 -12.23 -3.74 21.31
C ARG A 27 -10.86 -3.78 20.62
N PRO A 28 -10.80 -4.03 19.30
CA PRO A 28 -9.54 -4.21 18.57
C PRO A 28 -8.69 -2.93 18.44
N ASN A 29 -9.21 -1.77 18.83
CA ASN A 29 -8.50 -0.48 18.75
C ASN A 29 -8.97 0.45 19.87
N LYS A 30 -8.13 1.38 20.31
CA LYS A 30 -8.45 2.40 21.32
C LYS A 30 -9.76 3.16 21.04
N LEU A 31 -10.12 3.36 19.77
CA LEU A 31 -11.37 4.02 19.39
C LEU A 31 -12.62 3.22 19.81
N TRP A 32 -12.56 1.89 19.88
CA TRP A 32 -13.65 1.04 20.34
C TRP A 32 -13.93 1.15 21.84
N ASN A 33 -13.02 1.72 22.64
CA ASN A 33 -13.30 2.08 24.03
C ASN A 33 -14.36 3.18 24.15
N SER A 34 -14.51 4.03 23.12
CA SER A 34 -15.47 5.12 23.14
C SER A 34 -16.89 4.61 22.83
N GLY A 35 -17.82 4.80 23.78
CA GLY A 35 -19.25 4.54 23.55
C GLY A 35 -19.81 5.34 22.37
N ARG A 36 -19.36 6.59 22.18
CA ARG A 36 -19.75 7.44 21.03
C ARG A 36 -19.29 6.84 19.70
N PHE A 37 -18.08 6.27 19.64
CA PHE A 37 -17.59 5.59 18.44
C PHE A 37 -18.44 4.35 18.12
N ARG A 38 -18.74 3.52 19.14
CA ARG A 38 -19.58 2.32 19.00
C ARG A 38 -21.00 2.66 18.53
N ALA A 39 -21.64 3.67 19.13
CA ALA A 39 -22.95 4.15 18.70
C ALA A 39 -22.94 4.65 17.24
N LYS A 40 -21.89 5.37 16.85
CA LYS A 40 -21.71 5.84 15.47
C LYS A 40 -21.49 4.71 14.46
N PHE A 41 -20.79 3.65 14.87
CA PHE A 41 -20.65 2.44 14.08
C PHE A 41 -22.00 1.71 13.93
N ALA A 42 -22.74 1.52 15.03
CA ALA A 42 -24.07 0.92 15.00
C ALA A 42 -25.04 1.68 14.09
N LEU A 43 -25.13 3.02 14.23
CA LEU A 43 -25.99 3.85 13.39
C LEU A 43 -25.65 3.71 11.90
N ARG A 44 -24.38 3.70 11.54
CA ARG A 44 -23.97 3.53 10.13
C ARG A 44 -24.19 2.13 9.60
N SER A 45 -24.12 1.13 10.47
CA SER A 45 -24.48 -0.24 10.14
C SER A 45 -25.97 -0.34 9.82
N LEU A 46 -26.83 0.43 10.52
CA LEU A 46 -28.26 0.51 10.21
C LEU A 46 -28.56 1.22 8.87
N VAL A 47 -27.70 2.15 8.43
CA VAL A 47 -27.83 2.79 7.11
C VAL A 47 -27.43 1.83 5.97
N PHE A 48 -26.47 0.94 6.22
CA PHE A 48 -25.97 -0.03 5.23
C PHE A 48 -25.96 -1.46 5.80
N PRO A 49 -27.11 -2.04 6.18
CA PRO A 49 -27.15 -3.28 6.97
C PRO A 49 -26.62 -4.47 6.19
N VAL A 50 -27.17 -4.73 5.00
CA VAL A 50 -26.77 -5.86 4.15
C VAL A 50 -25.27 -5.85 3.88
N THR A 51 -24.75 -4.70 3.42
CA THR A 51 -23.31 -4.56 3.15
C THR A 51 -22.46 -4.75 4.41
N THR A 52 -22.88 -4.17 5.54
CA THR A 52 -22.09 -4.26 6.78
C THR A 52 -22.07 -5.68 7.33
N PHE A 53 -23.20 -6.37 7.38
CA PHE A 53 -23.25 -7.74 7.88
C PHE A 53 -22.51 -8.72 6.98
N ASN A 54 -22.69 -8.62 5.65
CA ASN A 54 -21.94 -9.45 4.70
C ASN A 54 -20.43 -9.20 4.78
N TYR A 55 -20.02 -7.94 4.97
CA TYR A 55 -18.62 -7.58 5.16
C TYR A 55 -18.05 -8.18 6.44
N LEU A 56 -18.74 -8.03 7.58
CA LEU A 56 -18.28 -8.56 8.86
C LEU A 56 -18.23 -10.09 8.87
N GLN A 57 -19.16 -10.75 8.16
CA GLN A 57 -19.16 -12.20 7.99
C GLN A 57 -17.93 -12.66 7.19
N GLN A 58 -17.64 -12.04 6.05
CA GLN A 58 -16.44 -12.36 5.25
C GLN A 58 -15.16 -12.03 6.00
N LEU A 59 -15.13 -10.89 6.72
CA LEU A 59 -13.99 -10.51 7.55
C LEU A 59 -13.71 -11.55 8.64
N ALA A 60 -14.75 -12.09 9.27
CA ALA A 60 -14.66 -13.16 10.28
C ALA A 60 -14.15 -14.50 9.73
N GLN A 61 -14.19 -14.70 8.41
CA GLN A 61 -13.68 -15.91 7.74
C GLN A 61 -12.20 -15.82 7.35
N LEU A 62 -11.58 -14.63 7.47
CA LEU A 62 -10.16 -14.46 7.18
C LEU A 62 -9.31 -15.19 8.22
N SER A 63 -8.42 -16.05 7.76
CA SER A 63 -7.55 -16.87 8.62
C SER A 63 -6.65 -16.01 9.50
N ALA A 64 -6.13 -14.91 8.96
CA ALA A 64 -5.25 -13.97 9.64
C ALA A 64 -5.99 -12.90 10.46
N LEU A 65 -7.32 -12.94 10.61
CA LEU A 65 -8.09 -11.85 11.24
C LEU A 65 -7.54 -11.40 12.61
N PRO A 66 -7.19 -12.29 13.56
CA PRO A 66 -6.69 -11.86 14.87
C PRO A 66 -5.44 -10.97 14.73
N GLN A 67 -4.49 -11.37 13.88
CA GLN A 67 -3.28 -10.61 13.58
C GLN A 67 -3.63 -9.29 12.87
N LEU A 68 -4.49 -9.33 11.86
CA LEU A 68 -4.90 -8.12 11.12
C LEU A 68 -5.54 -7.07 12.03
N LEU A 69 -6.30 -7.48 13.05
CA LEU A 69 -6.91 -6.56 14.00
C LEU A 69 -5.90 -5.92 14.97
N THR A 70 -4.73 -6.55 15.20
CA THR A 70 -3.63 -5.89 15.94
C THR A 70 -2.99 -4.76 15.15
N ILE A 71 -2.93 -4.90 13.83
CA ILE A 71 -2.33 -3.92 12.91
C ILE A 71 -3.34 -2.83 12.58
N GLN A 72 -4.53 -3.25 12.18
CA GLN A 72 -5.62 -2.41 11.69
C GLN A 72 -6.92 -2.68 12.44
N GLY A 73 -6.94 -2.38 13.74
CA GLY A 73 -8.14 -2.59 14.56
C GLY A 73 -9.38 -1.77 14.17
N LEU A 74 -9.30 -0.94 13.13
CA LEU A 74 -10.45 -0.25 12.53
C LEU A 74 -11.07 -0.98 11.34
N LEU A 75 -10.51 -2.11 10.88
CA LEU A 75 -11.04 -2.91 9.79
C LEU A 75 -12.57 -3.11 9.86
N PRO A 76 -13.19 -3.48 11.01
CA PRO A 76 -14.62 -3.69 11.06
C PRO A 76 -15.47 -2.44 10.71
N ALA A 77 -14.95 -1.24 10.97
CA ALA A 77 -15.64 0.03 10.72
C ALA A 77 -15.12 0.76 9.47
N LYS A 78 -14.13 0.19 8.77
CA LYS A 78 -13.40 0.83 7.67
C LYS A 78 -14.29 1.17 6.45
N PRO A 79 -15.20 0.30 5.98
CA PRO A 79 -16.04 0.60 4.81
C PRO A 79 -16.93 1.85 4.96
N HIS A 80 -17.27 2.20 6.21
CA HIS A 80 -18.08 3.37 6.54
C HIS A 80 -17.32 4.71 6.42
N ARG A 81 -16.05 4.67 6.00
CA ARG A 81 -15.22 5.83 5.70
C ARG A 81 -14.77 5.78 4.25
N PRO A 82 -14.61 6.94 3.57
CA PRO A 82 -13.93 6.97 2.28
C PRO A 82 -12.58 6.25 2.36
N TYR A 83 -12.34 5.38 1.39
CA TYR A 83 -11.22 4.44 1.33
C TYR A 83 -10.82 4.22 -0.13
N LEU A 84 -9.51 4.13 -0.38
CA LEU A 84 -8.82 4.02 -1.67
C LEU A 84 -9.02 5.21 -2.62
N ARG A 85 -10.25 5.47 -3.05
CA ARG A 85 -10.58 6.57 -3.96
C ARG A 85 -11.88 7.26 -3.60
N ALA A 86 -12.02 8.49 -4.06
CA ALA A 86 -13.31 9.15 -4.14
C ALA A 86 -14.23 8.39 -5.12
N GLY A 87 -15.54 8.41 -4.84
CA GLY A 87 -16.55 7.74 -5.67
C GLY A 87 -16.90 6.31 -5.24
N PHE A 88 -16.04 5.60 -4.51
CA PHE A 88 -16.40 4.26 -4.02
C PHE A 88 -17.60 4.30 -3.06
N SER A 89 -18.59 3.45 -3.33
CA SER A 89 -19.70 3.13 -2.43
C SER A 89 -19.22 2.34 -1.21
N VAL A 90 -20.05 2.20 -0.18
CA VAL A 90 -19.73 1.37 1.00
C VAL A 90 -19.51 -0.09 0.61
N ALA A 91 -20.27 -0.61 -0.36
CA ALA A 91 -20.13 -1.97 -0.87
C ALA A 91 -18.80 -2.17 -1.61
N GLN A 92 -18.41 -1.24 -2.47
CA GLN A 92 -17.11 -1.31 -3.17
C GLN A 92 -15.93 -1.25 -2.19
N ARG A 93 -16.02 -0.44 -1.13
CA ARG A 93 -14.97 -0.38 -0.10
C ARG A 93 -14.88 -1.68 0.70
N ALA A 94 -16.02 -2.23 1.07
CA ALA A 94 -16.07 -3.53 1.75
C ALA A 94 -15.44 -4.61 0.88
N GLN A 95 -15.82 -4.68 -0.41
CA GLN A 95 -15.27 -5.65 -1.34
C GLN A 95 -13.76 -5.48 -1.52
N ALA A 96 -13.28 -4.25 -1.75
CA ALA A 96 -11.85 -3.97 -1.91
C ALA A 96 -11.00 -4.45 -0.73
N ILE A 97 -11.49 -4.30 0.51
CA ILE A 97 -10.78 -4.77 1.71
C ILE A 97 -10.76 -6.30 1.73
N ILE A 98 -11.89 -6.96 1.47
CA ILE A 98 -11.98 -8.42 1.46
C ILE A 98 -11.13 -9.02 0.33
N ASP A 99 -11.17 -8.44 -0.87
CA ASP A 99 -10.35 -8.85 -2.01
C ASP A 99 -8.87 -8.86 -1.64
N HIS A 100 -8.40 -7.77 -1.02
CA HIS A 100 -7.01 -7.64 -0.62
C HIS A 100 -6.58 -8.77 0.30
N TYR A 101 -7.26 -8.96 1.43
CA TYR A 101 -6.85 -9.97 2.40
C TYR A 101 -7.07 -11.39 1.93
N THR A 102 -8.15 -11.65 1.20
CA THR A 102 -8.39 -12.97 0.59
C THR A 102 -7.27 -13.32 -0.39
N LEU A 103 -6.76 -12.34 -1.12
CA LEU A 103 -5.65 -12.53 -2.04
C LEU A 103 -4.34 -12.73 -1.30
N MET A 104 -4.06 -11.93 -0.26
CA MET A 104 -2.85 -12.12 0.55
C MET A 104 -2.80 -13.53 1.16
N ASP A 105 -3.94 -14.07 1.62
CA ASP A 105 -4.03 -15.43 2.16
C ASP A 105 -3.75 -16.51 1.09
N ARG A 106 -3.97 -16.21 -0.20
CA ARG A 106 -3.76 -17.13 -1.34
C ARG A 106 -2.39 -17.01 -1.99
N LEU A 107 -1.50 -16.14 -1.51
CA LEU A 107 -0.14 -16.06 -2.04
C LEU A 107 0.67 -17.31 -1.62
N ASP A 108 1.30 -17.96 -2.60
CA ASP A 108 2.05 -19.21 -2.38
C ASP A 108 3.26 -18.99 -1.46
N SER A 109 3.99 -17.89 -1.65
CA SER A 109 5.16 -17.57 -0.84
C SER A 109 4.77 -17.10 0.56
N ALA A 110 5.12 -17.89 1.57
CA ALA A 110 4.98 -17.51 2.98
C ALA A 110 5.81 -16.27 3.34
N ALA A 111 7.00 -16.12 2.74
CA ALA A 111 7.86 -14.94 2.94
C ALA A 111 7.21 -13.67 2.39
N LEU A 112 6.61 -13.74 1.20
CA LEU A 112 5.86 -12.62 0.63
C LEU A 112 4.64 -12.27 1.48
N ARG A 113 3.89 -13.27 1.96
CA ARG A 113 2.77 -13.03 2.88
C ARG A 113 3.22 -12.31 4.15
N HIS A 114 4.31 -12.78 4.75
CA HIS A 114 4.89 -12.16 5.94
C HIS A 114 5.34 -10.71 5.64
N LEU A 115 6.08 -10.48 4.56
CA LEU A 115 6.54 -9.16 4.13
C LEU A 115 5.38 -8.15 3.98
N LEU A 116 4.24 -8.58 3.45
CA LEU A 116 3.09 -7.70 3.16
C LEU A 116 2.12 -7.55 4.35
N GLN A 117 2.05 -8.54 5.25
CA GLN A 117 1.03 -8.58 6.32
C GLN A 117 1.59 -8.47 7.75
N SER A 118 2.90 -8.60 7.96
CA SER A 118 3.45 -8.57 9.32
C SER A 118 3.49 -7.17 9.92
N PRO A 119 3.21 -7.03 11.23
CA PRO A 119 3.25 -5.74 11.90
C PRO A 119 4.65 -5.12 11.85
N GLY A 120 4.71 -3.79 11.73
CA GLY A 120 5.96 -3.02 11.79
C GLY A 120 6.48 -2.61 10.41
N ASP A 121 7.78 -2.31 10.36
CA ASP A 121 8.47 -1.78 9.19
C ASP A 121 9.31 -2.91 8.56
N ASN A 122 8.66 -3.76 7.76
CA ASN A 122 9.30 -4.93 7.17
C ASN A 122 10.30 -4.48 6.10
N LEU A 123 11.57 -4.88 6.23
CA LEU A 123 12.60 -4.49 5.27
C LEU A 123 12.32 -5.11 3.89
N LEU A 124 12.28 -4.28 2.85
CA LEU A 124 12.13 -4.72 1.47
C LEU A 124 13.47 -4.69 0.70
N ALA A 125 14.24 -3.60 0.85
CA ALA A 125 15.53 -3.45 0.18
C ALA A 125 16.41 -2.39 0.87
N ILE A 126 17.73 -2.56 0.78
CA ILE A 126 18.76 -1.58 1.12
C ILE A 126 19.65 -1.37 -0.12
N LEU A 127 19.66 -0.16 -0.66
CA LEU A 127 20.46 0.19 -1.83
C LEU A 127 21.56 1.18 -1.44
N SER A 128 22.71 1.06 -2.09
CA SER A 128 23.80 2.02 -1.99
C SER A 128 23.74 3.02 -3.13
N GLY A 129 23.83 4.30 -2.79
CA GLY A 129 23.96 5.40 -3.72
C GLY A 129 25.34 5.48 -4.37
N LYS A 130 25.52 6.51 -5.20
CA LYS A 130 26.74 6.78 -5.94
C LYS A 130 28.00 6.86 -5.05
N ASN A 131 27.88 7.41 -3.84
CA ASN A 131 28.96 7.56 -2.87
C ASN A 131 28.61 6.85 -1.56
N ASP A 132 28.03 5.64 -1.67
CA ASP A 132 27.63 4.79 -0.54
C ASP A 132 26.51 5.37 0.35
N GLU A 133 25.77 6.36 -0.16
CA GLU A 133 24.60 6.89 0.56
C GLU A 133 23.52 5.82 0.73
N SER A 134 22.88 5.77 1.89
CA SER A 134 21.93 4.69 2.21
C SER A 134 20.51 5.01 1.73
N PHE A 135 19.96 4.10 0.95
CA PHE A 135 18.54 4.05 0.60
C PHE A 135 17.89 2.82 1.23
N VAL A 136 16.75 2.99 1.89
CA VAL A 136 16.03 1.88 2.52
C VAL A 136 14.56 1.92 2.14
N ILE A 137 14.01 0.78 1.72
CA ILE A 137 12.58 0.62 1.46
C ILE A 137 12.00 -0.32 2.50
N HIS A 138 10.95 0.14 3.18
CA HIS A 138 10.15 -0.68 4.09
C HIS A 138 8.75 -0.93 3.52
N CYS A 139 8.20 -2.10 3.81
CA CYS A 139 6.81 -2.47 3.60
C CYS A 139 6.06 -2.44 4.94
N CYS A 140 5.11 -1.51 5.07
CA CYS A 140 4.40 -1.21 6.30
C CYS A 140 2.88 -1.40 6.10
N PRO A 141 2.24 -2.38 6.75
CA PRO A 141 0.79 -2.53 6.67
C PRO A 141 0.06 -1.47 7.51
N GLY A 142 -1.01 -0.91 6.97
CA GLY A 142 -1.93 -0.03 7.72
C GLY A 142 -1.42 1.38 8.06
N ARG A 143 -0.31 1.84 7.46
CA ARG A 143 0.28 3.17 7.75
C ARG A 143 -0.67 4.33 7.42
N PHE A 144 -1.30 4.28 6.24
CA PHE A 144 -2.27 5.27 5.76
C PHE A 144 -3.64 4.62 5.55
N ASP A 145 -4.38 4.47 6.65
CA ASP A 145 -5.68 3.78 6.78
C ASP A 145 -6.71 4.03 5.65
N ARG A 146 -6.61 5.11 4.88
CA ARG A 146 -7.56 5.43 3.81
C ARG A 146 -7.01 5.28 2.40
N GLU A 147 -5.70 5.17 2.24
CA GLU A 147 -5.02 5.19 0.95
C GLU A 147 -4.58 3.78 0.53
N GLY A 148 -4.54 2.83 1.45
CA GLY A 148 -4.30 1.42 1.15
C GLY A 148 -4.11 0.57 2.40
N GLU A 149 -4.04 -0.75 2.20
CA GLU A 149 -3.67 -1.73 3.21
C GLU A 149 -2.15 -1.86 3.38
N ILE A 150 -1.39 -1.61 2.30
CA ILE A 150 0.07 -1.67 2.27
C ILE A 150 0.61 -0.28 1.95
N THR A 151 1.66 0.12 2.65
CA THR A 151 2.42 1.33 2.36
C THR A 151 3.89 0.98 2.21
N LEU A 152 4.49 1.36 1.09
CA LEU A 152 5.94 1.40 0.98
C LEU A 152 6.47 2.74 1.46
N GLU A 153 7.49 2.71 2.30
CA GLU A 153 8.20 3.89 2.78
C GLU A 153 9.63 3.88 2.25
N PHE A 154 10.04 4.98 1.63
CA PHE A 154 11.35 5.12 1.03
C PHE A 154 12.17 6.16 1.79
N HIS A 155 13.28 5.70 2.37
CA HIS A 155 14.19 6.50 3.16
C HIS A 155 15.50 6.75 2.41
N TYR A 156 16.05 7.95 2.58
CA TYR A 156 17.41 8.32 2.18
C TYR A 156 18.11 8.93 3.40
N GLU A 157 19.24 8.35 3.81
CA GLU A 157 19.98 8.78 5.02
C GLU A 157 19.04 8.93 6.24
N ALA A 158 18.24 7.89 6.49
CA ALA A 158 17.17 7.80 7.50
C ALA A 158 15.95 8.73 7.31
N GLN A 159 15.97 9.68 6.38
CA GLN A 159 14.84 10.59 6.14
C GLN A 159 13.82 9.97 5.20
N LEU A 160 12.54 9.95 5.61
CA LEU A 160 11.43 9.53 4.75
C LEU A 160 11.21 10.53 3.61
N ILE A 161 11.60 10.13 2.40
CA ILE A 161 11.57 10.98 1.20
C ILE A 161 10.38 10.69 0.27
N ALA A 162 9.79 9.50 0.34
CA ALA A 162 8.56 9.18 -0.36
C ALA A 162 7.79 8.06 0.35
N SER A 163 6.47 8.06 0.21
CA SER A 163 5.64 6.91 0.60
C SER A 163 4.56 6.65 -0.44
N LEU A 164 4.19 5.40 -0.63
CA LEU A 164 3.17 4.98 -1.60
C LEU A 164 2.27 3.92 -0.98
N SER A 165 0.96 4.17 -0.97
CA SER A 165 -0.04 3.26 -0.43
C SER A 165 -0.88 2.64 -1.54
N PHE A 166 -1.09 1.33 -1.43
CA PHE A 166 -1.89 0.58 -2.37
C PHE A 166 -2.68 -0.54 -1.70
N SER A 167 -3.61 -1.11 -2.45
CA SER A 167 -4.28 -2.37 -2.12
C SER A 167 -4.44 -3.16 -3.41
N ILE A 168 -4.59 -4.47 -3.29
CA ILE A 168 -4.86 -5.34 -4.43
C ILE A 168 -6.34 -5.70 -4.35
N ILE A 169 -7.09 -5.38 -5.39
CA ILE A 169 -8.54 -5.54 -5.47
C ILE A 169 -8.91 -6.35 -6.71
N GLN A 170 -10.16 -6.81 -6.79
CA GLN A 170 -10.70 -7.29 -8.04
C GLN A 170 -11.42 -6.15 -8.77
N GLU A 171 -10.88 -5.73 -9.91
CA GLU A 171 -11.51 -4.73 -10.78
C GLU A 171 -11.70 -5.36 -12.16
N GLN A 172 -12.93 -5.37 -12.68
CA GLN A 172 -13.24 -5.91 -14.02
C GLN A 172 -12.69 -7.33 -14.26
N GLN A 173 -12.84 -8.22 -13.28
CA GLN A 173 -12.31 -9.60 -13.29
C GLN A 173 -10.79 -9.72 -13.36
N LYS A 174 -10.06 -8.62 -13.15
CA LYS A 174 -8.59 -8.60 -13.10
C LYS A 174 -8.11 -8.30 -11.70
N ARG A 175 -7.08 -9.03 -11.28
CA ARG A 175 -6.33 -8.71 -10.07
C ARG A 175 -5.61 -7.38 -10.28
N THR A 176 -6.06 -6.35 -9.57
CA THR A 176 -5.64 -4.97 -9.82
C THR A 176 -4.97 -4.38 -8.59
N LEU A 177 -3.73 -3.91 -8.73
CA LEU A 177 -3.09 -3.08 -7.71
C LEU A 177 -3.58 -1.64 -7.88
N LEU A 178 -4.36 -1.16 -6.91
CA LEU A 178 -4.86 0.20 -6.88
C LEU A 178 -4.05 1.04 -5.90
N ILE A 179 -3.33 2.02 -6.43
CA ILE A 179 -2.55 3.02 -5.68
C ILE A 179 -3.50 4.11 -5.22
N GLY A 180 -3.76 4.19 -3.91
CA GLY A 180 -4.63 5.19 -3.32
C GLY A 180 -3.89 6.43 -2.78
N GLY A 181 -2.56 6.42 -2.74
CA GLY A 181 -1.76 7.56 -2.27
C GLY A 181 -0.27 7.46 -2.63
N LEU A 182 0.35 8.61 -2.84
CA LEU A 182 1.77 8.82 -3.16
C LEU A 182 2.18 10.16 -2.57
N GLN A 183 2.91 10.12 -1.48
CA GLN A 183 3.30 11.30 -0.73
C GLN A 183 4.80 11.55 -0.87
N GLY A 184 5.17 12.82 -0.96
CA GLY A 184 6.57 13.25 -0.91
C GLY A 184 7.05 13.40 0.54
N PRO A 185 8.23 14.00 0.75
CA PRO A 185 8.75 14.22 2.08
C PRO A 185 7.84 15.17 2.88
N ARG A 186 7.94 15.12 4.21
CA ARG A 186 7.25 16.08 5.09
C ARG A 186 7.75 17.50 4.82
N LYS A 187 6.89 18.50 5.04
CA LYS A 187 7.18 19.92 4.75
C LYS A 187 8.47 20.49 5.38
N HIS A 188 8.98 19.91 6.46
CA HIS A 188 10.21 20.35 7.13
C HIS A 188 11.49 19.80 6.50
N ILE A 189 11.38 18.81 5.62
CA ILE A 189 12.52 18.25 4.89
C ILE A 189 12.82 19.19 3.72
N SER A 190 14.09 19.63 3.61
CA SER A 190 14.50 20.52 2.52
C SER A 190 14.35 19.83 1.16
N ASN A 191 14.00 20.62 0.14
CA ASN A 191 14.05 20.17 -1.25
C ASN A 191 15.45 19.71 -1.68
N ASP A 192 16.50 20.18 -0.99
CA ASP A 192 17.88 19.75 -1.22
C ASP A 192 18.04 18.24 -0.99
N VAL A 193 17.34 17.67 0.00
CA VAL A 193 17.39 16.22 0.29
C VAL A 193 16.92 15.39 -0.89
N ILE A 194 15.85 15.83 -1.57
CA ILE A 194 15.34 15.14 -2.76
C ILE A 194 16.30 15.29 -3.94
N ARG A 195 16.92 16.46 -4.09
CA ARG A 195 17.94 16.69 -5.13
C ARG A 195 19.16 15.82 -4.89
N ASP A 196 19.60 15.68 -3.65
CA ASP A 196 20.78 14.91 -3.28
C ASP A 196 20.49 13.41 -3.39
N ALA A 197 19.33 12.95 -2.91
CA ALA A 197 18.84 11.60 -3.16
C ALA A 197 18.76 11.28 -4.67
N THR A 198 18.31 12.21 -5.50
CA THR A 198 18.27 12.02 -6.96
C THR A 198 19.68 11.88 -7.55
N LYS A 199 20.65 12.66 -7.08
CA LYS A 199 22.05 12.54 -7.51
C LYS A 199 22.68 11.22 -7.06
N ALA A 200 22.45 10.83 -5.81
CA ALA A 200 22.90 9.56 -5.24
C ALA A 200 22.30 8.36 -5.99
N ALA A 201 21.03 8.45 -6.42
CA ALA A 201 20.35 7.47 -7.26
C ALA A 201 20.70 7.56 -8.77
N HIS A 202 21.90 8.04 -9.12
CA HIS A 202 22.36 8.19 -10.51
C HIS A 202 21.41 8.98 -11.43
N GLY A 203 20.71 9.96 -10.88
CA GLY A 203 19.74 10.79 -11.60
C GLY A 203 18.33 10.19 -11.68
N ILE A 204 18.05 9.05 -11.03
CA ILE A 204 16.70 8.51 -10.91
C ILE A 204 15.97 9.26 -9.79
N PHE A 205 14.82 9.83 -10.12
CA PHE A 205 13.98 10.50 -9.12
C PHE A 205 13.44 9.49 -8.09
N PRO A 206 13.49 9.76 -6.77
CA PRO A 206 13.15 8.79 -5.74
C PRO A 206 11.78 8.11 -5.89
N LYS A 207 10.74 8.84 -6.30
CA LYS A 207 9.42 8.23 -6.50
C LYS A 207 9.42 7.19 -7.63
N ARG A 208 10.31 7.30 -8.62
CA ARG A 208 10.47 6.30 -9.68
C ARG A 208 11.11 5.02 -9.16
N LEU A 209 12.13 5.12 -8.29
CA LEU A 209 12.69 3.95 -7.60
C LEU A 209 11.62 3.24 -6.75
N LEU A 210 10.80 4.00 -6.03
CA LEU A 210 9.71 3.41 -5.25
C LEU A 210 8.67 2.70 -6.15
N MET A 211 8.37 3.26 -7.32
CA MET A 211 7.49 2.62 -8.30
C MET A 211 8.07 1.32 -8.87
N GLU A 212 9.38 1.21 -9.02
CA GLU A 212 10.03 -0.03 -9.44
C GLU A 212 9.83 -1.14 -8.41
N ALA A 213 9.90 -0.82 -7.11
CA ALA A 213 9.51 -1.77 -6.06
C ALA A 213 8.03 -2.18 -6.17
N VAL A 214 7.13 -1.23 -6.49
CA VAL A 214 5.70 -1.53 -6.71
C VAL A 214 5.49 -2.45 -7.91
N PHE A 215 6.18 -2.23 -9.03
CA PHE A 215 6.07 -3.11 -10.20
C PHE A 215 6.51 -4.53 -9.89
N ASN A 216 7.62 -4.69 -9.17
CA ASN A 216 8.09 -6.01 -8.75
C ASN A 216 7.09 -6.68 -7.80
N LEU A 217 6.61 -5.99 -6.77
CA LEU A 217 5.58 -6.53 -5.87
C LEU A 217 4.28 -6.86 -6.61
N ALA A 218 3.88 -6.07 -7.61
CA ALA A 218 2.71 -6.34 -8.42
C ALA A 218 2.86 -7.67 -9.17
N GLN A 219 4.01 -7.90 -9.83
CA GLN A 219 4.30 -9.15 -10.53
C GLN A 219 4.31 -10.35 -9.57
N LEU A 220 4.97 -10.20 -8.41
CA LEU A 220 5.02 -11.23 -7.36
C LEU A 220 3.63 -11.57 -6.80
N CYS A 221 2.76 -10.58 -6.75
CA CYS A 221 1.37 -10.77 -6.36
C CYS A 221 0.47 -11.18 -7.54
N GLY A 222 1.00 -11.52 -8.72
CA GLY A 222 0.25 -11.94 -9.90
C GLY A 222 -0.72 -10.88 -10.45
N VAL A 223 -0.45 -9.60 -10.21
CA VAL A 223 -1.30 -8.48 -10.62
C VAL A 223 -1.34 -8.36 -12.14
N GLU A 224 -2.53 -8.14 -12.68
CA GLU A 224 -2.83 -8.05 -14.11
C GLU A 224 -3.10 -6.62 -14.58
N ALA A 225 -3.34 -5.70 -13.65
CA ALA A 225 -3.51 -4.27 -13.93
C ALA A 225 -3.02 -3.42 -12.76
N ILE A 226 -2.44 -2.25 -13.06
CA ILE A 226 -2.13 -1.24 -12.04
C ILE A 226 -2.96 0.00 -12.32
N THR A 227 -3.64 0.47 -11.29
CA THR A 227 -4.42 1.71 -11.34
C THR A 227 -3.96 2.66 -10.25
N ALA A 228 -4.10 3.96 -10.49
CA ALA A 228 -3.72 4.97 -9.52
C ALA A 228 -4.76 6.10 -9.45
N VAL A 229 -4.95 6.63 -8.26
CA VAL A 229 -5.75 7.86 -8.08
C VAL A 229 -5.02 9.06 -8.67
N GLY A 230 -5.77 9.90 -9.37
CA GLY A 230 -5.38 11.24 -9.79
C GLY A 230 -5.75 12.29 -8.76
N ASP A 231 -5.53 13.56 -9.12
CA ASP A 231 -5.69 14.70 -8.21
C ASP A 231 -7.15 14.93 -7.76
N THR A 232 -8.11 14.53 -8.60
CA THR A 232 -9.56 14.65 -8.36
C THR A 232 -10.15 13.38 -7.71
N THR A 233 -9.52 12.23 -7.92
CA THR A 233 -10.01 10.92 -7.47
C THR A 233 -9.41 10.45 -6.15
N HIS A 234 -8.46 11.21 -5.58
CA HIS A 234 -7.89 10.93 -4.25
C HIS A 234 -8.97 10.84 -3.16
N VAL A 235 -8.80 9.96 -2.17
CA VAL A 235 -9.79 9.69 -1.11
C VAL A 235 -10.22 10.95 -0.32
N PHE A 236 -9.32 11.92 -0.18
CA PHE A 236 -9.61 13.20 0.48
C PHE A 236 -10.44 14.19 -0.36
N ARG A 237 -10.70 13.92 -1.64
CA ARG A 237 -11.65 14.66 -2.48
C ARG A 237 -13.10 14.22 -2.30
N SER A 238 -13.36 13.15 -1.54
CA SER A 238 -14.74 12.70 -1.25
C SER A 238 -15.57 13.80 -0.54
N LEU A 239 -16.88 13.82 -0.83
CA LEU A 239 -17.83 14.83 -0.31
C LEU A 239 -17.72 15.06 1.20
N ARG A 240 -17.43 13.99 1.95
CA ARG A 240 -17.24 14.01 3.40
C ARG A 240 -16.11 14.96 3.88
N TYR A 241 -15.12 15.26 3.05
CA TYR A 241 -13.96 16.08 3.42
C TYR A 241 -13.90 17.44 2.72
N ARG A 242 -14.89 17.76 1.87
CA ARG A 242 -14.95 18.99 1.06
C ARG A 242 -14.75 20.28 1.87
N HIS A 243 -15.19 20.30 3.13
CA HIS A 243 -15.10 21.46 4.02
C HIS A 243 -13.97 21.40 5.08
N SER A 244 -13.12 20.37 5.07
CA SER A 244 -12.11 20.17 6.14
C SER A 244 -10.69 19.89 5.66
N LYS A 245 -10.50 19.52 4.38
CA LYS A 245 -9.19 19.09 3.85
C LYS A 245 -8.87 19.58 2.43
N SER A 246 -9.57 20.58 1.90
CA SER A 246 -9.32 21.14 0.56
C SER A 246 -7.89 21.70 0.41
N ASP A 247 -7.39 22.40 1.43
CA ASP A 247 -6.13 23.16 1.38
C ASP A 247 -4.86 22.34 1.69
N LYS A 248 -4.99 21.01 1.80
CA LYS A 248 -3.86 20.13 2.18
C LYS A 248 -3.34 19.28 1.03
N PHE A 249 -3.74 19.57 -0.20
CA PHE A 249 -3.42 18.76 -1.38
C PHE A 249 -2.53 19.54 -2.36
N PHE A 250 -1.23 19.24 -2.35
CA PHE A 250 -0.21 19.91 -3.18
C PHE A 250 0.67 18.93 -3.99
N ALA A 251 0.25 17.67 -4.11
CA ALA A 251 0.97 16.71 -4.95
C ALA A 251 0.25 16.62 -6.30
N SER A 252 0.97 16.89 -7.40
CA SER A 252 0.51 16.57 -8.75
C SER A 252 0.74 15.08 -8.98
N TYR A 253 -0.27 14.27 -8.71
CA TYR A 253 -0.27 12.84 -8.95
C TYR A 253 -0.29 12.56 -10.45
N SER A 254 -1.16 13.29 -11.16
CA SER A 254 -1.44 13.11 -12.58
C SER A 254 -0.18 13.24 -13.44
N GLU A 255 0.60 14.30 -13.25
CA GLU A 255 1.86 14.51 -13.98
C GLU A 255 2.87 13.38 -13.73
N PHE A 256 2.96 12.90 -12.49
CA PHE A 256 3.87 11.81 -12.16
C PHE A 256 3.46 10.51 -12.88
N TRP A 257 2.17 10.19 -12.89
CA TRP A 257 1.63 9.02 -13.59
C TRP A 257 1.84 9.09 -15.10
N LEU A 258 1.57 10.24 -15.72
CA LEU A 258 1.85 10.49 -17.13
C LEU A 258 3.34 10.28 -17.46
N SER A 259 4.24 10.73 -16.58
CA SER A 259 5.69 10.57 -16.77
C SER A 259 6.17 9.10 -16.76
N LEU A 260 5.35 8.18 -16.24
CA LEU A 260 5.58 6.74 -16.20
C LEU A 260 4.87 5.99 -17.34
N GLY A 261 4.31 6.70 -18.32
CA GLY A 261 3.50 6.10 -19.39
C GLY A 261 2.08 5.77 -18.95
N GLY A 262 1.62 6.33 -17.82
CA GLY A 262 0.25 6.19 -17.37
C GLY A 262 -0.74 6.87 -18.31
N MET A 263 -1.93 6.29 -18.46
CA MET A 263 -3.01 6.81 -19.28
C MET A 263 -4.22 7.15 -18.41
N ALA A 264 -4.77 8.35 -18.59
CA ALA A 264 -6.01 8.74 -17.92
C ALA A 264 -7.18 7.88 -18.43
N ARG A 265 -8.00 7.38 -17.51
CA ARG A 265 -9.22 6.64 -17.76
C ARG A 265 -10.43 7.58 -17.78
N ALA A 266 -11.55 7.09 -18.31
CA ALA A 266 -12.82 7.82 -18.31
C ALA A 266 -13.34 8.16 -16.90
N ASP A 267 -12.93 7.40 -15.87
CA ASP A 267 -13.30 7.63 -14.47
C ASP A 267 -12.27 8.46 -13.68
N GLU A 268 -11.38 9.19 -14.38
CA GLU A 268 -10.32 10.06 -13.84
C GLU A 268 -9.27 9.34 -12.97
N LEU A 269 -9.25 8.01 -13.01
CA LEU A 269 -8.10 7.21 -12.56
C LEU A 269 -7.04 7.15 -13.66
N PHE A 270 -5.85 6.68 -13.30
CA PHE A 270 -4.78 6.38 -14.24
C PHE A 270 -4.61 4.87 -14.35
N ALA A 271 -4.49 4.36 -15.57
CA ALA A 271 -3.96 3.02 -15.83
C ALA A 271 -2.44 3.14 -16.00
N LEU A 272 -1.67 2.35 -15.26
CA LEU A 272 -0.21 2.33 -15.32
C LEU A 272 0.29 1.04 -15.99
N PRO A 273 1.48 1.04 -16.62
CA PRO A 273 2.09 -0.18 -17.12
C PRO A 273 2.42 -1.15 -15.98
N LEU A 274 2.48 -2.45 -16.28
CA LEU A 274 2.83 -3.51 -15.31
C LEU A 274 4.34 -3.59 -14.98
N ARG A 275 5.16 -2.88 -15.75
CA ARG A 275 6.60 -2.79 -15.59
C ARG A 275 7.08 -1.45 -16.12
N ALA A 276 8.19 -0.96 -15.60
CA ALA A 276 8.83 0.20 -16.19
C ALA A 276 9.40 -0.12 -17.58
N GLU A 277 9.31 0.86 -18.48
CA GLU A 277 9.97 0.79 -19.77
C GLU A 277 11.47 1.01 -19.60
N ARG A 278 12.28 0.05 -20.05
CA ARG A 278 13.74 0.18 -20.13
C ARG A 278 14.14 0.34 -21.59
N LYS A 279 14.87 1.40 -21.88
CA LYS A 279 15.42 1.67 -23.21
C LYS A 279 16.72 0.89 -23.41
N ASP A 280 16.93 0.39 -24.62
CA ASP A 280 18.17 -0.27 -24.96
C ASP A 280 19.35 0.71 -24.89
N LEU A 281 20.49 0.22 -24.39
CA LEU A 281 21.69 1.05 -24.24
C LEU A 281 22.19 1.57 -25.59
N GLU A 282 21.89 0.88 -26.69
CA GLU A 282 22.27 1.28 -28.04
C GLU A 282 21.51 2.53 -28.51
N GLU A 283 20.22 2.63 -28.17
CA GLU A 283 19.36 3.79 -28.45
C GLU A 283 19.75 5.03 -27.62
N ILE A 284 20.49 4.83 -26.53
CA ILE A 284 20.95 5.91 -25.66
C ILE A 284 22.23 6.50 -26.25
N ALA A 285 22.26 7.84 -26.36
CA ALA A 285 23.43 8.57 -26.82
C ALA A 285 24.69 8.16 -26.05
N SER A 286 25.79 7.87 -26.76
CA SER A 286 27.03 7.30 -26.21
C SER A 286 27.50 7.95 -24.89
N LYS A 287 27.48 9.30 -24.83
CA LYS A 287 27.86 10.09 -23.65
C LYS A 287 27.02 9.84 -22.39
N LYS A 288 25.80 9.30 -22.51
CA LYS A 288 24.89 8.98 -21.39
C LYS A 288 24.85 7.49 -21.05
N ARG A 289 25.43 6.61 -21.88
CA ARG A 289 25.33 5.14 -21.70
C ARG A 289 25.90 4.68 -20.35
N ALA A 290 27.04 5.24 -19.92
CA ALA A 290 27.63 4.89 -18.63
C ALA A 290 26.74 5.26 -17.43
N GLU A 291 26.04 6.39 -17.48
CA GLU A 291 25.07 6.79 -16.46
C GLU A 291 23.87 5.84 -16.45
N TYR A 292 23.31 5.52 -17.61
CA TYR A 292 22.18 4.59 -17.71
C TYR A 292 22.52 3.16 -17.27
N ARG A 293 23.75 2.68 -17.52
CA ARG A 293 24.20 1.40 -16.95
C ARG A 293 24.15 1.41 -15.42
N ARG A 294 24.60 2.49 -14.77
CA ARG A 294 24.52 2.62 -13.30
C ARG A 294 23.08 2.70 -12.80
N ARG A 295 22.22 3.41 -13.53
CA ARG A 295 20.77 3.44 -13.27
C ARG A 295 20.17 2.04 -13.30
N TYR A 296 20.44 1.28 -14.35
CA TYR A 296 19.92 -0.08 -14.49
C TYR A 296 20.50 -1.03 -13.45
N ALA A 297 21.80 -0.93 -13.12
CA ALA A 297 22.39 -1.72 -12.04
C ALA A 297 21.70 -1.46 -10.68
N LEU A 298 21.37 -0.20 -10.36
CA LEU A 298 20.62 0.14 -9.15
C LEU A 298 19.21 -0.46 -9.15
N LEU A 299 18.52 -0.42 -10.30
CA LEU A 299 17.19 -1.02 -10.47
C LEU A 299 17.21 -2.55 -10.42
N ASP A 300 18.25 -3.17 -10.96
CA ASP A 300 18.44 -4.63 -10.93
C ASP A 300 18.73 -5.10 -9.51
N SER A 301 19.58 -4.37 -8.76
CA SER A 301 19.81 -4.65 -7.34
C SER A 301 18.53 -4.54 -6.51
N LEU A 302 17.71 -3.50 -6.77
CA LEU A 302 16.40 -3.38 -6.14
C LEU A 302 15.51 -4.57 -6.45
N ASN A 303 15.43 -4.97 -7.72
CA ASN A 303 14.63 -6.10 -8.14
C ASN A 303 15.05 -7.39 -7.42
N GLU A 304 16.35 -7.70 -7.42
CA GLU A 304 16.91 -8.89 -6.75
C GLU A 304 16.59 -8.91 -5.25
N GLN A 305 16.75 -7.78 -4.57
CA GLN A 305 16.43 -7.69 -3.14
C GLN A 305 14.94 -7.82 -2.85
N VAL A 306 14.06 -7.28 -3.70
CA VAL A 306 12.61 -7.47 -3.57
C VAL A 306 12.24 -8.95 -3.73
N HIS A 307 12.82 -9.65 -4.73
CA HIS A 307 12.62 -11.10 -4.89
C HIS A 307 13.14 -11.89 -3.69
N GLN A 308 14.32 -11.54 -3.17
CA GLN A 308 14.90 -12.19 -2.00
C GLN A 308 14.03 -11.98 -0.76
N ALA A 309 13.56 -10.75 -0.50
CA ALA A 309 12.65 -10.44 0.60
C ALA A 309 11.30 -11.19 0.48
N ALA A 310 10.86 -11.43 -0.76
CA ALA A 310 9.68 -12.25 -1.06
C ALA A 310 9.93 -13.77 -1.00
N GLY A 311 11.14 -14.21 -0.63
CA GLY A 311 11.51 -15.62 -0.53
C GLY A 311 11.65 -16.35 -1.86
N ILE A 312 11.87 -15.62 -2.96
CA ILE A 312 12.12 -16.19 -4.28
C ILE A 312 13.63 -16.28 -4.46
N ILE A 313 14.17 -17.47 -4.19
CA ILE A 313 15.57 -17.78 -4.43
C ILE A 313 15.69 -18.13 -5.92
N ARG A 314 16.48 -17.36 -6.68
CA ARG A 314 16.90 -17.82 -8.01
C ARG A 314 17.75 -19.08 -7.79
N ASP A 315 17.30 -20.21 -8.31
CA ASP A 315 18.13 -21.39 -8.44
C ASP A 315 19.28 -21.03 -9.39
N VAL A 316 20.48 -20.83 -8.86
CA VAL A 316 21.70 -20.52 -9.66
C VAL A 316 22.24 -21.81 -10.33
N SER A 317 21.42 -22.84 -10.47
CA SER A 317 21.81 -24.18 -10.91
C SER A 317 21.71 -24.43 -12.42
N HIS A 318 21.49 -23.40 -13.25
CA HIS A 318 21.60 -23.51 -14.72
C HIS A 318 22.31 -22.29 -15.34
N ALA A 319 23.58 -22.12 -15.00
CA ALA A 319 24.54 -21.40 -15.83
C ALA A 319 25.93 -22.01 -15.63
N ALA A 320 26.14 -23.16 -16.26
CA ALA A 320 27.44 -23.77 -16.53
C ALA A 320 27.48 -24.17 -18.00
#